data_AF-A0A961QMN9-F1
#
_entry.id   AF-A0A961QMN9-F1
#
_cell.length_a   1.000
_cell.length_b   1.000
_cell.length_c   1.000
_cell.angle_alpha   90.00
_cell.angle_beta   90.00
_cell.angle_gamma   90.00
#
_symmetry.space_group_name_H-M   'P 1'
#
loop_
_entity.id
_entity.type
_entity.pdbx_description
1 polymer ?
#
loop_
_entity_poly.entity_id
_entity_poly.type
_entity_poly.pdbx_seq_one_letter_code
_entity_poly.pdbx_strand_id
1 'polypeptide(L)'
;MMTGGGRSQRVRGLAPAFLALAGAALPGPVRAQLPEDACFRMSLNADTLARAPQRGVQALTVEFLRLVDWDRAAKGPYRHVRLTARMAGQGQALRDGAMGALLTAVAECRTDRLSCWANDNTAHFDLQVHDADTLELRTRHFPVADYGGSMTESNLAEQADRETVYLLTRTDPIDCAVD
;
A
#
# COMPACT_ATOMS: atom_id res chain seq x y z
N MET A 1 39.08 39.62 -79.68
CA MET A 1 40.21 39.26 -78.79
C MET A 1 39.63 38.71 -77.50
N MET A 2 39.98 37.46 -77.18
CA MET A 2 39.49 36.70 -76.03
C MET A 2 40.30 37.06 -74.78
N THR A 3 39.64 37.27 -73.65
CA THR A 3 40.26 37.14 -72.33
C THR A 3 39.32 36.32 -71.44
N GLY A 4 39.68 35.05 -71.26
CA GLY A 4 39.01 34.11 -70.36
C GLY A 4 39.42 34.38 -68.91
N GLY A 5 38.44 34.62 -68.06
CA GLY A 5 38.60 34.76 -66.61
C GLY A 5 38.27 33.44 -65.91
N GLY A 6 39.26 32.91 -65.18
CA GLY A 6 39.14 31.69 -64.39
C GLY A 6 38.23 31.86 -63.17
N ARG A 7 37.73 30.72 -62.67
CA ARG A 7 37.14 30.62 -61.33
C ARG A 7 37.69 29.40 -60.60
N SER A 8 38.41 29.73 -59.54
CA SER A 8 38.96 28.86 -58.51
C SER A 8 37.82 28.24 -57.69
N GLN A 9 37.68 26.92 -57.69
CA GLN A 9 36.78 26.21 -56.77
C GLN A 9 37.51 25.93 -55.45
N ARG A 10 36.97 26.48 -54.35
CA ARG A 10 37.42 26.18 -52.98
C ARG A 10 36.66 24.95 -52.48
N VAL A 11 37.39 23.87 -52.18
CA VAL A 11 36.86 22.67 -51.54
C VAL A 11 36.61 23.00 -50.06
N ARG A 12 35.34 23.03 -49.64
CA ARG A 12 34.96 23.16 -48.23
C ARG A 12 34.99 21.77 -47.60
N GLY A 13 35.90 21.55 -46.66
CA GLY A 13 35.94 20.32 -45.85
C GLY A 13 34.70 20.23 -44.96
N LEU A 14 34.00 19.09 -45.04
CA LEU A 14 32.96 18.72 -44.08
C LEU A 14 33.63 18.27 -42.77
N ALA A 15 33.33 18.98 -41.68
CA ALA A 15 33.64 18.52 -40.34
C ALA A 15 32.64 17.42 -39.91
N PRO A 16 33.08 16.30 -39.32
CA PRO A 16 32.19 15.28 -38.79
C PRO A 16 31.52 15.80 -37.50
N ALA A 17 30.21 15.99 -37.57
CA ALA A 17 29.38 16.28 -36.40
C ALA A 17 29.23 14.99 -35.56
N PHE A 18 29.95 14.94 -34.44
CA PHE A 18 29.73 13.91 -33.40
C PHE A 18 28.38 14.19 -32.72
N LEU A 19 27.36 13.41 -33.06
CA LEU A 19 26.11 13.29 -32.32
C LEU A 19 26.40 12.58 -31.00
N ALA A 20 26.51 13.35 -29.91
CA ALA A 20 26.51 12.81 -28.55
C ALA A 20 25.11 12.27 -28.24
N LEU A 21 24.95 10.94 -28.24
CA LEU A 21 23.77 10.30 -27.67
C LEU A 21 23.77 10.53 -26.16
N ALA A 22 22.94 11.46 -25.70
CA ALA A 22 22.57 11.55 -24.30
C ALA A 22 21.75 10.29 -23.95
N GLY A 23 22.40 9.30 -23.34
CA GLY A 23 21.74 8.12 -22.81
C GLY A 23 20.79 8.51 -21.68
N ALA A 24 19.49 8.45 -21.94
CA ALA A 24 18.47 8.58 -20.91
C ALA A 24 18.61 7.39 -19.95
N ALA A 25 19.14 7.64 -18.75
CA ALA A 25 19.06 6.68 -17.66
C ALA A 25 17.58 6.52 -17.30
N LEU A 26 16.98 5.38 -17.67
CA LEU A 26 15.66 5.01 -17.18
C LEU A 26 15.78 4.83 -15.66
N PRO A 27 14.98 5.53 -14.85
CA PRO A 27 14.95 5.28 -13.42
C PRO A 27 14.58 3.80 -13.23
N GLY A 28 15.44 3.05 -12.55
CA GLY A 28 15.15 1.68 -12.19
C GLY A 28 13.88 1.60 -11.33
N PRO A 29 13.17 0.47 -11.35
CA PRO A 29 11.99 0.30 -10.52
C PRO A 29 12.39 0.46 -9.05
N VAL A 30 11.89 1.52 -8.42
CA VAL A 30 11.99 1.67 -6.96
C VAL A 30 11.19 0.51 -6.38
N ARG A 31 11.87 -0.45 -5.75
CA ARG A 31 11.21 -1.50 -5.00
C ARG A 31 10.49 -0.82 -3.84
N ALA A 32 9.17 -0.79 -3.90
CA ALA A 32 8.35 -0.19 -2.86
C ALA A 32 8.58 -0.98 -1.56
N GLN A 33 9.29 -0.34 -0.63
CA GLN A 33 9.58 -0.89 0.68
C GLN A 33 8.44 -0.50 1.62
N LEU A 34 8.07 -1.40 2.54
CA LEU A 34 7.07 -1.05 3.56
C LEU A 34 7.58 0.15 4.38
N PRO A 35 6.74 1.17 4.61
CA PRO A 35 7.15 2.34 5.36
C PRO A 35 7.38 2.01 6.83
N GLU A 36 8.13 2.88 7.49
CA GLU A 36 8.28 2.89 8.94
C GLU A 36 7.43 4.01 9.52
N ASP A 37 6.84 3.79 10.71
CA ASP A 37 6.18 4.82 11.49
C ASP A 37 5.16 5.63 10.68
N ALA A 38 4.34 4.91 9.92
CA ALA A 38 3.38 5.47 8.98
C ALA A 38 1.99 4.93 9.27
N CYS A 39 0.98 5.75 9.01
CA CYS A 39 -0.40 5.35 9.11
C CYS A 39 -1.11 5.51 7.77
N PHE A 40 -1.94 4.52 7.44
CA PHE A 40 -2.83 4.57 6.28
C PHE A 40 -4.25 4.32 6.75
N ARG A 41 -5.21 5.06 6.18
CA ARG A 41 -6.61 5.03 6.57
C ARG A 41 -7.52 4.99 5.34
N MET A 42 -8.63 4.30 5.50
CA MET A 42 -9.80 4.37 4.64
C MET A 42 -11.03 4.63 5.51
N SER A 43 -11.95 5.47 5.05
CA SER A 43 -13.26 5.64 5.68
C SER A 43 -14.34 5.77 4.60
N LEU A 44 -15.43 5.02 4.77
CA LEU A 44 -16.58 5.02 3.89
C LEU A 44 -17.72 5.78 4.55
N ASN A 45 -18.30 6.73 3.82
CA ASN A 45 -19.52 7.40 4.24
C ASN A 45 -20.76 6.52 4.00
N ALA A 46 -21.90 6.95 4.56
CA ALA A 46 -23.17 6.23 4.44
C ALA A 46 -23.58 5.99 2.98
N ASP A 47 -23.41 6.97 2.09
CA ASP A 47 -23.73 6.84 0.67
C ASP A 47 -22.90 5.76 -0.03
N THR A 48 -21.63 5.64 0.33
CA THR A 48 -20.72 4.62 -0.24
C THR A 48 -21.07 3.24 0.27
N LEU A 49 -21.38 3.12 1.57
CA LEU A 49 -21.86 1.88 2.15
C LEU A 49 -23.20 1.44 1.55
N ALA A 50 -24.15 2.37 1.34
CA ALA A 50 -25.44 2.08 0.73
C ALA A 50 -25.31 1.52 -0.71
N ARG A 51 -24.30 1.97 -1.47
CA ARG A 51 -24.01 1.44 -2.83
C ARG A 51 -23.28 0.09 -2.82
N ALA A 52 -22.76 -0.35 -1.68
CA ALA A 52 -22.03 -1.60 -1.53
C ALA A 52 -22.53 -2.39 -0.30
N PRO A 53 -23.78 -2.88 -0.31
CA PRO A 53 -24.43 -3.49 0.86
C PRO A 53 -23.69 -4.73 1.42
N GLN A 54 -22.82 -5.35 0.63
CA GLN A 54 -21.96 -6.44 1.05
C GLN A 54 -20.78 -6.00 1.95
N ARG A 55 -20.36 -4.72 1.88
CA ARG A 55 -19.24 -4.18 2.66
C ARG A 55 -19.62 -4.08 4.14
N GLY A 56 -18.90 -4.80 4.98
CA GLY A 56 -18.96 -4.82 6.43
C GLY A 56 -17.93 -3.93 7.11
N VAL A 57 -16.97 -3.33 6.40
CA VAL A 57 -16.01 -2.39 6.99
C VAL A 57 -16.40 -0.94 6.68
N GLN A 58 -16.61 -0.11 7.71
CA GLN A 58 -16.87 1.32 7.56
C GLN A 58 -15.57 2.13 7.53
N ALA A 59 -14.61 1.80 8.39
CA ALA A 59 -13.30 2.43 8.39
C ALA A 59 -12.23 1.38 8.72
N LEU A 60 -11.05 1.56 8.14
CA LEU A 60 -9.90 0.68 8.35
C LEU A 60 -8.65 1.55 8.48
N THR A 61 -7.82 1.26 9.47
CA THR A 61 -6.46 1.80 9.55
C THR A 61 -5.44 0.67 9.55
N VAL A 62 -4.28 0.97 8.96
CA VAL A 62 -3.07 0.16 8.99
C VAL A 62 -1.96 1.07 9.55
N GLU A 63 -1.55 0.78 10.78
CA GLU A 63 -0.49 1.47 11.50
C GLU A 63 0.80 0.63 11.40
N PHE A 64 1.85 1.17 10.78
CA PHE A 64 3.19 0.57 10.82
C PHE A 64 3.86 0.97 12.13
N LEU A 65 3.99 0.02 13.04
CA LEU A 65 4.51 0.27 14.38
C LEU A 65 6.00 0.62 14.31
N ARG A 66 6.40 1.61 15.10
CA ARG A 66 7.81 1.98 15.25
C ARG A 66 8.58 0.80 15.84
N LEU A 67 9.61 0.37 15.12
CA LEU A 67 10.53 -0.65 15.61
C LEU A 67 11.27 -0.14 16.84
N VAL A 68 11.39 -0.97 17.87
CA VAL A 68 12.30 -0.69 18.99
C VAL A 68 13.73 -1.09 18.62
N ASP A 69 14.72 -0.65 19.41
CA ASP A 69 16.14 -0.92 19.13
C ASP A 69 16.45 -2.41 19.03
N TRP A 70 15.75 -3.23 19.81
CA TRP A 70 15.89 -4.68 19.76
C TRP A 70 15.43 -5.26 18.41
N ASP A 71 14.28 -4.84 17.89
CA ASP A 71 13.78 -5.29 16.58
C ASP A 71 14.73 -4.88 15.44
N ARG A 72 15.29 -3.67 15.52
CA ARG A 72 16.31 -3.18 14.58
C ARG A 72 17.59 -4.02 14.62
N ALA A 73 18.04 -4.38 15.82
CA ALA A 73 19.27 -5.15 16.02
C ALA A 73 19.12 -6.64 15.62
N ALA A 74 17.90 -7.19 15.68
CA ALA A 74 17.60 -8.59 15.36
C ALA A 74 17.66 -8.93 13.85
N LYS A 75 18.04 -7.98 12.98
CA LYS A 75 18.38 -8.16 11.55
C LYS A 75 17.34 -8.93 10.71
N GLY A 76 16.07 -8.78 11.01
CA GLY A 76 15.01 -9.32 10.17
C GLY A 76 14.38 -8.26 9.27
N PRO A 77 14.01 -8.59 8.02
CA PRO A 77 13.29 -7.68 7.12
C PRO A 77 11.82 -7.55 7.53
N TYR A 78 11.52 -7.38 8.83
CA TYR A 78 10.16 -7.43 9.36
C TYR A 78 9.63 -6.06 9.75
N ARG A 79 8.32 -5.88 9.62
CA ARG A 79 7.58 -4.72 10.13
C ARG A 79 6.38 -5.24 10.92
N HIS A 80 6.14 -4.68 12.10
CA HIS A 80 4.91 -4.94 12.83
C HIS A 80 3.85 -3.95 12.36
N VAL A 81 2.64 -4.43 12.16
CA VAL A 81 1.51 -3.59 11.79
C VAL A 81 0.33 -3.86 12.71
N ARG A 82 -0.40 -2.81 13.05
CA ARG A 82 -1.70 -2.90 13.70
C ARG A 82 -2.79 -2.55 12.70
N LEU A 83 -3.78 -3.42 12.57
CA LEU A 83 -5.01 -3.15 11.86
C LEU A 83 -6.08 -2.78 12.87
N THR A 84 -6.83 -1.71 12.59
CA THR A 84 -8.03 -1.36 13.35
C THR A 84 -9.17 -1.15 12.38
N ALA A 85 -10.25 -1.91 12.55
CA ALA A 85 -11.42 -1.88 11.69
C ALA A 85 -12.64 -1.42 12.51
N ARG A 86 -13.30 -0.36 12.07
CA ARG A 86 -14.67 -0.05 12.48
C ARG A 86 -15.63 -0.75 11.55
N MET A 87 -16.41 -1.65 12.11
CA MET A 87 -17.37 -2.46 11.37
C MET A 87 -18.64 -1.66 11.08
N ALA A 88 -19.16 -1.79 9.86
CA ALA A 88 -20.41 -1.18 9.43
C ALA A 88 -21.63 -1.89 10.04
N GLY A 89 -22.82 -1.28 9.94
CA GLY A 89 -24.09 -1.89 10.35
C GLY A 89 -24.71 -2.81 9.29
N GLN A 90 -23.92 -3.38 8.37
CA GLN A 90 -24.40 -4.12 7.20
C GLN A 90 -23.38 -5.19 6.76
N GLY A 91 -23.69 -5.92 5.70
CA GLY A 91 -22.72 -6.81 5.03
C GLY A 91 -22.16 -7.89 5.96
N GLN A 92 -20.84 -8.10 5.89
CA GLN A 92 -20.14 -9.09 6.71
C GLN A 92 -20.25 -8.80 8.21
N ALA A 93 -20.19 -7.52 8.63
CA ALA A 93 -20.29 -7.15 10.04
C ALA A 93 -21.60 -7.59 10.68
N LEU A 94 -22.72 -7.50 9.96
CA LEU A 94 -24.01 -8.00 10.43
C LEU A 94 -24.01 -9.53 10.57
N ARG A 95 -23.40 -10.26 9.62
CA ARG A 95 -23.30 -11.72 9.66
C ARG A 95 -22.46 -12.22 10.83
N ASP A 96 -21.40 -11.50 11.14
CA ASP A 96 -20.46 -11.84 12.21
C ASP A 96 -20.92 -11.34 13.59
N GLY A 97 -22.04 -10.62 13.68
CA GLY A 97 -22.48 -10.00 14.93
C GLY A 97 -21.57 -8.87 15.42
N ALA A 98 -20.79 -8.29 14.51
CA ALA A 98 -19.77 -7.28 14.78
C ALA A 98 -20.21 -5.84 14.42
N MET A 99 -21.50 -5.59 14.25
CA MET A 99 -22.00 -4.27 13.82
C MET A 99 -21.54 -3.14 14.73
N GLY A 100 -20.90 -2.12 14.15
CA GLY A 100 -20.41 -0.95 14.89
C GLY A 100 -19.21 -1.22 15.80
N ALA A 101 -18.76 -2.48 15.89
CA ALA A 101 -17.63 -2.86 16.71
C ALA A 101 -16.33 -2.25 16.18
N LEU A 102 -15.42 -1.96 17.10
CA LEU A 102 -14.04 -1.59 16.80
C LEU A 102 -13.17 -2.82 17.06
N LEU A 103 -12.66 -3.42 15.99
CA LEU A 103 -11.90 -4.67 16.04
C LEU A 103 -10.44 -4.42 15.67
N THR A 104 -9.53 -5.17 16.28
CA THR A 104 -8.09 -4.98 16.08
C THR A 104 -7.38 -6.30 15.78
N ALA A 105 -6.24 -6.18 15.11
CA ALA A 105 -5.28 -7.27 14.95
C ALA A 105 -3.87 -6.70 14.86
N VAL A 106 -2.88 -7.48 15.31
CA VAL A 106 -1.47 -7.18 15.11
C VAL A 106 -0.87 -8.28 14.25
N ALA A 107 -0.04 -7.89 13.29
CA ALA A 107 0.62 -8.79 12.36
C ALA A 107 2.09 -8.44 12.19
N GLU A 108 2.86 -9.42 11.73
CA GLU A 108 4.24 -9.25 11.29
C GLU A 108 4.30 -9.39 9.77
N CYS A 109 4.98 -8.46 9.13
CA CYS A 109 5.10 -8.36 7.68
C CYS A 109 6.54 -8.54 7.23
N ARG A 110 6.75 -9.35 6.20
CA ARG A 110 8.05 -9.40 5.50
C ARG A 110 8.15 -8.32 4.45
N THR A 111 9.11 -7.42 4.61
CA THR A 111 9.37 -6.30 3.70
C THR A 111 9.83 -6.72 2.30
N ASP A 112 10.37 -7.93 2.13
CA ASP A 112 10.82 -8.46 0.83
C ASP A 112 9.69 -9.11 0.01
N ARG A 113 8.63 -9.56 0.68
CA ARG A 113 7.47 -10.23 0.05
C ARG A 113 6.19 -9.40 0.12
N LEU A 114 6.17 -8.36 0.96
CA LEU A 114 5.00 -7.56 1.29
C LEU A 114 3.81 -8.41 1.77
N SER A 115 4.12 -9.53 2.42
CA SER A 115 3.13 -10.48 2.94
C SER A 115 3.22 -10.48 4.46
N CYS A 116 2.06 -10.50 5.10
CA CYS A 116 1.90 -10.33 6.54
C CYS A 116 1.09 -11.46 7.14
N TRP A 117 1.43 -11.84 8.36
CA TRP A 117 0.74 -12.89 9.09
C TRP A 117 0.43 -12.51 10.54
N ALA A 118 -0.68 -13.06 11.03
CA ALA A 118 -1.04 -13.05 12.44
C ALA A 118 -1.34 -14.49 12.90
N ASN A 119 -1.32 -14.72 14.22
CA ASN A 119 -1.69 -15.98 14.87
C ASN A 119 -1.09 -17.25 14.22
N ASP A 120 0.15 -17.59 14.59
CA ASP A 120 0.85 -18.83 14.22
C ASP A 120 0.87 -19.13 12.70
N ASN A 121 0.89 -18.09 11.86
CA ASN A 121 0.89 -18.20 10.39
C ASN A 121 -0.38 -18.80 9.79
N THR A 122 -1.53 -18.70 10.45
CA THR A 122 -2.81 -19.16 9.89
C THR A 122 -3.59 -18.05 9.21
N ALA A 123 -3.43 -16.82 9.68
CA ALA A 123 -4.05 -15.63 9.12
C ALA A 123 -3.06 -14.83 8.27
N HIS A 124 -3.42 -14.52 7.04
CA HIS A 124 -2.56 -13.81 6.07
C HIS A 124 -3.28 -12.67 5.38
N PHE A 125 -2.53 -11.62 5.07
CA PHE A 125 -2.90 -10.58 4.11
C PHE A 125 -1.65 -10.08 3.39
N ASP A 126 -1.86 -9.51 2.22
CA ASP A 126 -0.79 -8.92 1.42
C ASP A 126 -0.95 -7.40 1.39
N LEU A 127 0.19 -6.72 1.30
CA LEU A 127 0.28 -5.29 1.16
C LEU A 127 0.93 -4.94 -0.17
N GLN A 128 0.47 -3.85 -0.78
CA GLN A 128 1.14 -3.25 -1.92
C GLN A 128 1.21 -1.74 -1.72
N VAL A 129 2.41 -1.20 -1.64
CA VAL A 129 2.66 0.24 -1.59
C VAL A 129 2.73 0.73 -3.03
N HIS A 130 1.76 1.54 -3.45
CA HIS A 130 1.71 2.08 -4.81
C HIS A 130 2.59 3.33 -4.96
N ASP A 131 2.54 4.20 -3.95
CA ASP A 131 3.32 5.42 -3.84
C ASP A 131 3.52 5.79 -2.36
N ALA A 132 4.00 7.00 -2.06
CA ALA A 132 4.24 7.44 -0.68
C ALA A 132 2.94 7.51 0.15
N ASP A 133 1.80 7.72 -0.50
CA ASP A 133 0.53 8.08 0.11
C ASP A 133 -0.54 7.01 -0.05
N THR A 134 -0.31 5.98 -0.86
CA THR A 134 -1.30 4.95 -1.18
C THR A 134 -0.83 3.56 -0.83
N LEU A 135 -1.61 2.89 0.02
CA LEU A 135 -1.43 1.49 0.41
C LEU A 135 -2.64 0.67 -0.03
N GLU A 136 -2.38 -0.46 -0.66
CA GLU A 136 -3.39 -1.47 -0.94
C GLU A 136 -3.23 -2.64 0.04
N LEU A 137 -4.33 -3.03 0.69
CA LEU A 137 -4.42 -4.20 1.55
C LEU A 137 -5.33 -5.24 0.89
N ARG A 138 -4.81 -6.47 0.74
CA ARG A 138 -5.54 -7.61 0.19
C ARG A 138 -5.71 -8.68 1.25
N THR A 139 -6.94 -9.08 1.52
CA THR A 139 -7.27 -10.12 2.52
C THR A 139 -8.29 -11.08 1.96
N ARG A 140 -8.26 -12.34 2.41
CA ARG A 140 -9.30 -13.34 2.08
C ARG A 140 -10.08 -13.79 3.32
N HIS A 141 -9.41 -13.95 4.46
CA HIS A 141 -9.98 -14.35 5.75
C HIS A 141 -9.06 -13.92 6.89
N PHE A 142 -8.83 -12.61 7.03
CA PHE A 142 -7.96 -12.10 8.08
C PHE A 142 -8.79 -11.70 9.32
N PRO A 143 -8.65 -12.42 10.45
CA PRO A 143 -9.42 -12.15 11.65
C PRO A 143 -8.98 -10.84 12.30
N VAL A 144 -9.96 -10.02 12.66
CA VAL A 144 -9.86 -8.89 13.58
C VAL A 144 -10.83 -9.13 14.73
N ALA A 145 -10.41 -8.82 15.96
CA ALA A 145 -11.24 -9.08 17.13
C ALA A 145 -11.14 -7.98 18.18
N ASP A 146 -12.12 -7.94 19.07
CA ASP A 146 -12.04 -7.24 20.34
C ASP A 146 -11.48 -8.19 21.41
N TYR A 147 -10.19 -8.06 21.68
CA TYR A 147 -9.47 -8.87 22.68
C TYR A 147 -9.63 -8.37 24.14
N GLY A 148 -10.52 -7.40 24.40
CA GLY A 148 -10.68 -6.80 25.72
C GLY A 148 -12.10 -6.80 26.29
N GLY A 149 -13.15 -6.75 25.45
CA GLY A 149 -14.53 -6.54 25.91
C GLY A 149 -15.50 -7.67 25.60
N SER A 150 -15.71 -7.97 24.32
CA SER A 150 -16.83 -8.82 23.88
C SER A 150 -16.42 -10.14 23.24
N MET A 151 -15.12 -10.39 22.99
CA MET A 151 -14.62 -11.49 22.16
C MET A 151 -15.26 -11.52 20.76
N THR A 152 -15.81 -10.41 20.30
CA THR A 152 -16.37 -10.29 18.95
C THR A 152 -15.25 -10.34 17.92
N GLU A 153 -15.45 -11.11 16.86
CA GLU A 153 -14.49 -11.31 15.79
C GLU A 153 -15.17 -11.15 14.42
N SER A 154 -14.43 -10.65 13.43
CA SER A 154 -14.81 -10.67 12.03
C SER A 154 -13.58 -10.96 11.17
N ASN A 155 -13.75 -11.62 10.03
CA ASN A 155 -12.62 -12.10 9.21
C ASN A 155 -12.22 -11.18 8.04
N LEU A 156 -12.62 -9.91 8.05
CA LEU A 156 -12.39 -8.90 6.99
C LEU A 156 -12.73 -9.38 5.56
N ALA A 157 -13.48 -10.47 5.42
CA ALA A 157 -13.88 -11.04 4.14
C ALA A 157 -15.25 -10.49 3.77
N GLU A 158 -15.32 -9.55 2.83
CA GLU A 158 -16.59 -8.93 2.45
C GLU A 158 -17.52 -9.92 1.74
N GLN A 159 -16.93 -10.96 1.16
CA GLN A 159 -17.58 -12.08 0.48
C GLN A 159 -16.81 -13.37 0.80
N ALA A 160 -17.53 -14.48 0.97
CA ALA A 160 -16.91 -15.79 1.20
C ALA A 160 -15.99 -16.20 0.03
N ASP A 161 -14.82 -16.77 0.37
CA ASP A 161 -13.81 -17.30 -0.55
C ASP A 161 -13.27 -16.30 -1.60
N ARG A 162 -13.55 -15.00 -1.42
CA ARG A 162 -13.09 -13.95 -2.32
C ARG A 162 -12.11 -13.03 -1.62
N GLU A 163 -11.08 -12.65 -2.37
CA GLU A 163 -10.19 -11.60 -1.93
C GLU A 163 -10.95 -10.27 -1.85
N THR A 164 -10.73 -9.57 -0.75
CA THR A 164 -11.15 -8.22 -0.53
C THR A 164 -9.95 -7.30 -0.64
N VAL A 165 -10.11 -6.25 -1.45
CA VAL A 165 -9.11 -5.19 -1.60
C VAL A 165 -9.62 -3.92 -0.93
N TYR A 166 -8.72 -3.30 -0.16
CA TYR A 166 -8.90 -1.99 0.44
C TYR A 166 -7.79 -1.06 -0.04
N LEU A 167 -8.16 0.13 -0.49
CA LEU A 167 -7.22 1.20 -0.81
C LEU A 167 -7.26 2.21 0.34
N LEU A 168 -6.10 2.44 0.95
CA LEU A 168 -5.92 3.31 2.08
C LEU A 168 -4.99 4.47 1.69
N THR A 169 -5.27 5.63 2.24
CA THR A 169 -4.47 6.84 2.04
C THR A 169 -3.67 7.14 3.30
N ARG A 170 -2.43 7.61 3.14
CA ARG A 170 -1.57 8.04 4.24
C ARG A 170 -2.27 9.15 5.04
N THR A 171 -2.14 9.08 6.35
CA THR A 171 -2.62 10.09 7.28
C THR A 171 -1.51 10.42 8.29
N ASP A 172 -1.66 11.54 9.01
CA ASP A 172 -0.76 11.85 10.11
C ASP A 172 -0.85 10.73 11.18
N PRO A 173 0.27 10.26 11.76
CA PRO A 173 0.24 9.28 12.83
C PRO A 173 -0.66 9.65 14.01
N ILE A 174 -0.85 10.95 14.30
CA ILE A 174 -1.77 11.39 15.37
C ILE A 174 -3.23 11.05 15.07
N ASP A 175 -3.59 10.93 13.78
CA ASP A 175 -4.94 10.64 13.29
C ASP A 175 -5.14 9.14 12.97
N CYS A 176 -4.21 8.28 13.42
CA CYS A 176 -4.22 6.86 13.08
C CYS A 176 -5.26 6.04 13.86
N ALA A 177 -5.76 6.59 14.96
CA ALA A 177 -6.85 5.98 15.71
C ALA A 177 -8.16 6.05 14.92
N VAL A 178 -8.96 4.97 15.01
CA VAL A 178 -10.32 4.95 14.47
C VAL A 178 -11.30 5.20 15.61
N ASP A 179 -11.76 6.44 15.72
CA ASP A 179 -12.84 6.85 16.63
C ASP A 179 -14.18 6.22 16.29
#